data_AF-A0A2V8QL33-F1
#
_entry.id   AF-A0A2V8QL33-F1
#
_cell.length_a   1.000
_cell.length_b   1.000
_cell.length_c   1.000
_cell.angle_alpha   90.00
_cell.angle_beta   90.00
_cell.angle_gamma   90.00
#
_symmetry.space_group_name_H-M   'P 1'
#
loop_
_entity.id
_entity.type
_entity.pdbx_description
1 polymer ?
#
loop_
_entity_poly.entity_id
_entity_poly.type
_entity_poly.pdbx_seq_one_letter_code
_entity_poly.pdbx_strand_id
1 'polypeptide(L)'
;MHRSVLALLSCLVVLTLATPDFTQTKSYPDQVKSIQDDLRVKNAMRYIDNTRNGILSEWIAITEINAPSKQEQERAKYIESILRKSNLEVRYDTAGNLIATRRGTGGGPVTVFDAHMDTVFQPGL
;
A
#
# COMPACT_ATOMS: atom_id res chain seq x y z
N MET A 1 33.33 38.94 63.66
CA MET A 1 33.81 37.60 63.29
C MET A 1 32.66 36.64 63.47
N HIS A 2 32.03 36.15 62.38
CA HIS A 2 31.23 34.92 62.27
C HIS A 2 30.65 34.89 60.85
N ARG A 3 31.56 34.68 59.89
CA ARG A 3 31.23 34.15 58.56
C ARG A 3 31.21 32.63 58.68
N SER A 4 30.49 31.97 57.76
CA SER A 4 30.35 30.52 57.60
C SER A 4 29.16 29.94 58.34
N VAL A 5 28.09 29.61 57.61
CA VAL A 5 27.26 28.39 57.72
C VAL A 5 26.05 28.45 56.76
N LEU A 6 25.60 29.62 56.31
CA LEU A 6 24.45 29.74 55.38
C LEU A 6 24.87 29.96 53.91
N ALA A 7 25.56 29.01 53.30
CA ALA A 7 25.81 29.04 51.85
C ALA A 7 26.03 27.64 51.26
N LEU A 8 25.26 26.65 51.72
CA LEU A 8 25.37 25.27 51.23
C LEU A 8 24.04 24.68 50.74
N LEU A 9 23.09 25.53 50.34
CA LEU A 9 21.78 25.08 49.87
C LEU A 9 21.26 25.80 48.61
N SER A 10 22.12 26.49 47.86
CA SER A 10 21.71 27.18 46.61
C SER A 10 22.41 26.68 45.34
N CYS A 11 23.22 25.62 45.42
CA CYS A 11 23.75 24.92 44.25
C CYS A 11 23.24 23.48 44.22
N LEU A 12 21.91 23.30 44.32
CA LEU A 12 21.30 22.13 43.70
C LEU A 12 21.35 22.39 42.19
N VAL A 13 22.50 22.03 41.62
CA VAL A 13 22.76 21.94 40.20
C VAL A 13 21.54 21.27 39.59
N VAL A 14 20.73 22.06 38.87
CA VAL A 14 19.74 21.57 37.93
C VAL A 14 20.55 20.92 36.79
N LEU A 15 21.07 19.74 37.07
CA LEU A 15 21.62 18.83 36.08
C LEU A 15 20.39 18.25 35.40
N THR A 16 19.81 19.04 34.49
CA THR A 16 18.89 18.53 33.48
C THR A 16 19.73 17.57 32.64
N LEU A 17 19.70 16.30 33.03
CA LEU A 17 20.12 15.21 32.16
C LEU A 17 19.26 15.37 30.91
N ALA A 18 19.86 15.88 29.83
CA ALA A 18 19.32 15.74 28.51
C ALA A 18 19.28 14.24 28.23
N THR A 19 18.18 13.59 28.61
CA THR A 19 17.90 12.23 28.18
C THR A 19 17.86 12.28 26.66
N PRO A 20 18.68 11.48 25.95
CA PRO A 20 18.46 11.32 24.52
C PRO A 20 17.00 10.90 24.36
N ASP A 21 16.26 11.68 23.58
CA ASP A 21 14.88 11.37 23.23
C ASP A 21 14.94 10.15 22.32
N PHE A 22 15.00 8.97 22.93
CA PHE A 22 14.81 7.71 22.24
C PHE A 22 13.37 7.73 21.77
N THR A 23 13.17 8.20 20.54
CA THR A 23 11.89 8.14 19.87
C THR A 23 11.56 6.66 19.73
N GLN A 24 10.77 6.15 20.67
CA GLN A 24 10.35 4.76 20.67
C GLN A 24 9.55 4.55 19.39
N THR A 25 10.10 3.74 18.47
CA THR A 25 9.40 3.38 17.25
C THR A 25 8.05 2.80 17.65
N LYS A 26 6.96 3.36 17.11
CA LYS A 26 5.60 2.88 17.37
C LYS A 26 5.56 1.36 17.17
N SER A 27 4.84 0.64 18.02
CA SER A 27 4.64 -0.79 17.83
C SER A 27 3.96 -1.05 16.48
N TYR A 28 4.14 -2.23 15.88
CA TYR A 28 3.42 -2.56 14.65
C TYR A 28 1.89 -2.39 14.78
N PRO A 29 1.24 -2.82 15.89
CA PRO A 29 -0.17 -2.52 16.12
C PRO A 29 -0.51 -1.02 16.07
N ASP A 30 0.30 -0.16 16.69
CA ASP A 30 0.06 1.29 16.67
C ASP A 30 0.25 1.89 15.27
N GLN A 31 1.22 1.38 14.50
CA GLN A 31 1.44 1.80 13.12
C GLN A 31 0.26 1.39 12.22
N VAL A 32 -0.19 0.14 12.31
CA VAL A 32 -1.36 -0.36 11.56
C VAL A 32 -2.60 0.44 11.93
N LYS A 33 -2.82 0.69 13.23
CA LYS A 33 -3.95 1.49 13.70
C LYS A 33 -3.91 2.91 13.14
N SER A 34 -2.72 3.53 13.12
CA SER A 34 -2.53 4.85 12.52
C SER A 34 -2.87 4.89 11.03
N ILE A 35 -2.53 3.83 10.27
CA ILE A 35 -2.87 3.72 8.84
C ILE A 35 -4.38 3.50 8.66
N GLN A 36 -4.98 2.61 9.45
CA GLN A 36 -6.42 2.34 9.41
C GLN A 36 -7.25 3.59 9.76
N ASP A 37 -6.73 4.44 10.65
CA ASP A 37 -7.43 5.64 11.07
C ASP A 37 -7.29 6.82 10.10
N ASP A 38 -6.35 6.75 9.16
CA ASP A 38 -6.15 7.75 8.10
C ASP A 38 -7.41 7.89 7.22
N LEU A 39 -7.88 9.13 7.07
CA LEU A 39 -9.08 9.44 6.29
C LEU A 39 -8.97 9.00 4.82
N ARG A 40 -7.77 9.03 4.23
CA ARG A 40 -7.53 8.59 2.86
C ARG A 40 -7.76 7.09 2.72
N VAL A 41 -7.28 6.32 3.68
CA VAL A 41 -7.49 4.86 3.74
C VAL A 41 -8.96 4.55 3.95
N LYS A 42 -9.62 5.20 4.91
CA LYS A 42 -11.06 5.04 5.15
C LYS A 42 -11.91 5.36 3.92
N ASN A 43 -11.56 6.40 3.17
CA ASN A 43 -12.25 6.76 1.93
C ASN A 43 -12.01 5.75 0.81
N ALA A 44 -10.78 5.23 0.68
CA ALA A 44 -10.47 4.17 -0.29
C ALA A 44 -11.25 2.87 0.02
N MET A 45 -11.31 2.46 1.29
CA MET A 45 -12.10 1.29 1.70
C MET A 45 -13.59 1.50 1.43
N ARG A 46 -14.14 2.68 1.75
CA ARG A 46 -15.54 3.00 1.46
C ARG A 46 -15.86 2.98 -0.03
N TYR A 47 -14.93 3.42 -0.88
CA TYR A 47 -15.08 3.31 -2.33
C TYR A 47 -15.26 1.84 -2.73
N ILE A 48 -14.39 0.95 -2.26
CA ILE A 48 -14.48 -0.50 -2.52
C ILE A 48 -15.84 -1.05 -2.10
N ASP A 49 -16.30 -0.73 -0.89
CA ASP A 49 -17.60 -1.17 -0.37
C ASP A 49 -18.76 -0.67 -1.25
N ASN A 50 -18.74 0.62 -1.61
CA ASN A 50 -19.79 1.25 -2.41
C ASN A 50 -19.81 0.75 -3.86
N THR A 51 -18.69 0.29 -4.40
CA THR A 51 -18.57 -0.20 -5.79
C THR A 51 -18.53 -1.72 -5.88
N ARG A 52 -18.74 -2.44 -4.78
CA ARG A 52 -18.58 -3.90 -4.66
C ARG A 52 -19.25 -4.68 -5.78
N ASN A 53 -20.50 -4.34 -6.13
CA ASN A 53 -21.24 -5.07 -7.16
C ASN A 53 -20.56 -4.97 -8.53
N GLY A 54 -20.05 -3.79 -8.89
CA GLY A 54 -19.31 -3.60 -10.14
C GLY A 54 -17.99 -4.37 -10.16
N ILE A 55 -17.27 -4.38 -9.04
CA ILE A 55 -16.04 -5.17 -8.87
C ILE A 55 -16.34 -6.66 -9.05
N LEU A 56 -17.40 -7.17 -8.41
CA LEU A 56 -17.78 -8.58 -8.52
C LEU A 56 -18.19 -8.95 -9.94
N SER A 57 -18.97 -8.11 -10.63
CA SER A 57 -19.34 -8.35 -12.03
C SER A 57 -18.11 -8.37 -12.95
N GLU A 58 -17.14 -7.47 -12.73
CA GLU A 58 -15.88 -7.46 -13.49
C GLU A 58 -15.04 -8.72 -13.20
N TRP A 59 -14.91 -9.12 -11.93
CA TRP A 59 -14.18 -10.33 -11.56
C TRP A 59 -14.80 -11.59 -12.17
N ILE A 60 -16.12 -11.71 -12.13
CA ILE A 60 -16.85 -12.81 -12.78
C ILE A 60 -16.50 -12.84 -14.27
N ALA A 61 -16.64 -11.71 -14.97
CA ALA A 61 -16.33 -11.62 -16.40
C ALA A 61 -14.88 -11.99 -16.73
N ILE A 62 -13.90 -11.58 -15.90
CA ILE A 62 -12.49 -11.99 -16.06
C ILE A 62 -12.37 -13.52 -15.94
N THR A 63 -13.01 -14.12 -14.94
CA THR A 63 -12.91 -15.57 -14.67
C THR A 63 -13.65 -16.44 -15.68
N GLU A 64 -14.71 -15.92 -16.31
CA GLU A 64 -15.46 -16.62 -17.36
C GLU A 64 -14.67 -16.77 -18.66
N ILE A 65 -13.65 -15.94 -18.88
CA ILE A 65 -12.73 -16.09 -20.01
C ILE A 65 -11.77 -17.23 -19.68
N ASN A 66 -11.95 -18.41 -20.27
CA ASN A 66 -11.03 -19.53 -20.08
C ASN A 66 -9.61 -19.13 -20.53
N ALA A 67 -8.60 -19.37 -19.69
CA ALA A 67 -7.22 -18.97 -19.93
C ALA A 67 -6.24 -20.00 -19.38
N PRO A 68 -6.19 -21.24 -19.92
CA PRO A 68 -5.20 -22.22 -19.47
C PRO A 68 -3.78 -21.68 -19.62
N SER A 69 -2.81 -22.20 -18.88
CA SER A 69 -1.41 -21.76 -19.03
C SER A 69 -0.97 -21.81 -20.49
N LYS A 70 -0.35 -20.72 -20.97
CA LYS A 70 0.03 -20.41 -22.36
C LYS A 70 -1.11 -20.07 -23.32
N GLN A 71 -2.33 -19.86 -22.82
CA GLN A 71 -3.51 -19.48 -23.60
C GLN A 71 -4.23 -18.28 -22.98
N GLU A 72 -3.47 -17.36 -22.37
CA GLU A 72 -3.98 -16.22 -21.60
C GLU A 72 -4.40 -15.03 -22.48
N GLN A 73 -4.07 -15.04 -23.77
CA GLN A 73 -4.22 -13.87 -24.66
C GLN A 73 -5.60 -13.22 -24.65
N GLU A 74 -6.69 -13.99 -24.68
CA GLU A 74 -8.04 -13.41 -24.68
C GLU A 74 -8.37 -12.73 -23.35
N ARG A 75 -8.00 -13.36 -22.22
CA ARG A 75 -8.15 -12.75 -20.89
C ARG A 75 -7.27 -11.51 -20.75
N ALA A 76 -6.04 -11.55 -21.27
CA ALA A 76 -5.13 -10.42 -21.26
C ALA A 76 -5.70 -9.20 -22.04
N LYS A 77 -6.31 -9.42 -23.21
CA LYS A 77 -6.98 -8.35 -23.99
C LYS A 77 -8.15 -7.75 -23.22
N TYR A 78 -8.94 -8.58 -22.54
CA TYR A 78 -10.05 -8.08 -21.72
C TYR A 78 -9.54 -7.22 -20.55
N ILE A 79 -8.53 -7.69 -19.82
CA ILE A 79 -7.89 -6.93 -18.73
C ILE A 79 -7.26 -5.63 -19.25
N GLU A 80 -6.59 -5.67 -20.41
CA GLU A 80 -6.04 -4.48 -21.06
C GLU A 80 -7.15 -3.44 -21.32
N SER A 81 -8.32 -3.87 -21.79
CA SER A 81 -9.47 -2.98 -22.03
C SER A 81 -9.97 -2.29 -20.75
N ILE A 82 -9.89 -2.97 -19.61
CA ILE A 82 -10.24 -2.41 -18.29
C ILE A 82 -9.18 -1.39 -17.87
N LEU A 83 -7.90 -1.76 -17.96
CA LEU A 83 -6.78 -0.91 -17.55
C LEU A 83 -6.71 0.38 -18.37
N ARG A 84 -6.99 0.31 -19.68
CA ARG A 84 -7.00 1.49 -20.57
C ARG A 84 -8.11 2.48 -20.23
N LYS A 85 -9.22 2.05 -19.60
CA LYS A 85 -10.27 2.96 -19.12
C LYS A 85 -9.86 3.77 -17.89
N SER A 86 -8.80 3.34 -17.19
CA SER A 86 -8.41 3.87 -15.88
C SER A 86 -7.30 4.94 -15.91
N ASN A 87 -7.07 5.56 -17.07
CA ASN A 87 -6.00 6.56 -17.28
C ASN A 87 -4.61 6.06 -16.84
N LEU A 88 -4.30 4.81 -17.19
CA LEU A 88 -3.03 4.15 -16.91
C LEU A 88 -2.17 4.09 -18.18
N GLU A 89 -0.85 4.13 -18.02
CA GLU A 89 0.09 3.82 -19.09
C GLU A 89 0.18 2.30 -19.24
N VAL A 90 -0.40 1.76 -20.32
CA VAL A 90 -0.53 0.30 -20.54
C VAL A 90 0.39 -0.14 -21.67
N ARG A 91 1.22 -1.15 -21.41
CA ARG A 91 2.15 -1.75 -22.37
C ARG A 91 2.32 -3.25 -22.13
N TYR A 92 2.82 -3.95 -23.14
CA TYR A 92 3.39 -5.28 -22.99
C TYR A 92 4.92 -5.19 -22.88
N ASP A 93 5.54 -6.09 -22.12
CA ASP A 93 6.99 -6.29 -22.18
C ASP A 93 7.40 -7.36 -23.21
N THR A 94 8.70 -7.66 -23.30
CA THR A 94 9.23 -8.65 -24.23
C THR A 94 8.88 -10.09 -23.88
N ALA A 95 8.45 -10.36 -22.64
CA ALA A 95 7.97 -11.67 -22.21
C ALA A 95 6.45 -11.84 -22.43
N GLY A 96 5.74 -10.76 -22.82
CA GLY A 96 4.31 -10.76 -23.03
C GLY A 96 3.49 -10.43 -21.78
N ASN A 97 4.12 -9.91 -20.71
CA ASN A 97 3.41 -9.47 -19.52
C ASN A 97 2.68 -8.15 -19.81
N LEU A 98 1.42 -8.07 -19.40
CA LEU A 98 0.64 -6.84 -19.44
C LEU A 98 0.97 -5.98 -18.21
N ILE A 99 1.55 -4.80 -18.45
CA ILE A 99 1.99 -3.88 -17.40
C ILE A 99 1.20 -2.58 -17.52
N ALA A 100 0.58 -2.17 -16.42
CA ALA A 100 -0.07 -0.87 -16.30
C ALA A 100 0.59 -0.02 -15.21
N THR A 101 0.94 1.21 -15.55
CA THR A 101 1.61 2.15 -14.65
C THR A 101 0.71 3.35 -14.35
N ARG A 102 0.48 3.61 -13.06
CA ARG A 102 -0.04 4.90 -12.58
C ARG A 102 1.13 5.75 -12.11
N ARG A 103 1.39 6.89 -12.75
CA ARG A 103 2.45 7.81 -12.32
C ARG A 103 2.06 8.46 -10.99
N GLY A 104 2.94 8.36 -10.00
CA GLY A 104 2.82 9.11 -8.75
C GLY A 104 3.31 10.55 -8.89
N THR A 105 3.24 11.31 -7.81
CA THR A 105 3.77 12.69 -7.74
C THR A 105 5.28 12.77 -7.52
N GLY A 106 5.97 11.62 -7.43
CA GLY A 106 7.40 11.52 -7.09
C GLY A 106 7.66 11.45 -5.57
N GLY A 107 8.92 11.17 -5.19
CA GLY A 107 9.39 11.19 -3.80
C GLY A 107 9.14 9.94 -2.96
N GLY A 108 8.50 8.90 -3.51
CA GLY A 108 8.26 7.63 -2.84
C GLY A 108 8.75 6.43 -3.65
N PRO A 109 8.83 5.23 -3.04
CA PRO A 109 9.19 4.01 -3.75
C PRO A 109 8.10 3.62 -4.76
N VAL A 110 8.51 2.85 -5.78
CA VAL A 110 7.56 2.18 -6.69
C VAL A 110 6.96 0.99 -5.96
N THR A 111 5.63 0.89 -5.96
CA THR A 111 4.90 -0.28 -5.45
C THR A 111 4.30 -1.04 -6.63
N VAL A 112 4.51 -2.36 -6.66
CA VAL A 112 4.01 -3.25 -7.72
C VAL A 112 2.95 -4.18 -7.12
N PHE A 113 1.83 -4.31 -7.82
CA PHE A 113 0.87 -5.39 -7.62
C PHE A 113 1.05 -6.38 -8.76
N ASP A 114 1.20 -7.65 -8.43
CA ASP A 114 1.43 -8.73 -9.40
C ASP A 114 0.39 -9.83 -9.21
N ALA A 115 -0.11 -10.36 -10.32
CA ALA A 115 -1.05 -11.47 -10.37
C ALA A 115 -0.90 -12.20 -11.71
N HIS A 116 -1.00 -13.53 -11.70
CA HIS A 116 -0.98 -14.33 -12.91
C HIS A 116 -2.39 -14.44 -13.52
N MET A 117 -2.46 -14.59 -14.85
CA MET A 117 -3.73 -14.64 -15.59
C MET A 117 -4.17 -16.06 -15.92
N ASP A 118 -3.29 -17.06 -15.82
CA ASP A 118 -3.58 -18.42 -16.24
C ASP A 118 -4.40 -19.22 -15.23
N THR A 119 -5.11 -20.21 -15.74
CA THR A 119 -5.91 -21.17 -14.98
C THR A 119 -5.43 -22.59 -15.20
N VAL A 120 -5.71 -23.44 -14.22
CA VAL A 120 -5.28 -24.84 -14.23
C VAL A 120 -6.12 -25.73 -15.18
N PHE A 121 -7.42 -25.45 -15.32
CA PHE A 121 -8.34 -26.30 -16.08
C PHE A 121 -8.25 -26.03 -17.58
N GLN A 122 -8.25 -27.12 -18.35
CA GLN A 122 -8.26 -27.09 -19.81
C GLN A 122 -9.69 -26.91 -20.35
N PRO A 123 -9.84 -26.46 -21.61
CA PRO A 123 -11.16 -26.36 -22.24
C PRO A 123 -11.84 -27.73 -22.33
N GLY A 124 -13.12 -27.80 -21.95
CA GLY A 124 -13.94 -29.01 -22.05
C GLY A 124 -13.84 -29.99 -20.87
N LEU A 125 -13.18 -29.60 -19.78
CA LEU A 125 -13.25 -30.27 -18.47
C LEU A 125 -14.41 -29.76 -17.62
#